data_AF-A0A2E8VSI9-F1
#
_entry.id   AF-A0A2E8VSI9-F1
#
_cell.length_a   1.000
_cell.length_b   1.000
_cell.length_c   1.000
_cell.angle_alpha   90.00
_cell.angle_beta   90.00
_cell.angle_gamma   90.00
#
_symmetry.space_group_name_H-M   'P 1'
#
loop_
_entity.id
_entity.type
_entity.pdbx_description
1 polymer ?
#
loop_
_entity_poly.entity_id
_entity_poly.type
_entity_poly.pdbx_seq_one_letter_code
_entity_poly.pdbx_strand_id
1 'polypeptide(L)'
;MDTASIPGHVRTIRLATWSAAALLCLMLAGCASTTTDTVVASPALTTGAGEATSDDSLTLPGSIGVLPFDNRTRSEFAYEAVRRTMFNHFASKNYRLLHWRDVDRRLALAGVDPAEVGARSPAELRQILGVDGLLFGTITQYNKTFAGIYAQIAVGVDLTLMNRDDAVVWSVKNVKRSHAGGVSTSPFGLLMNALVAAKHLYGDVELYRASDDLGRALAEQMPEPERMSGRVPPVITDVVHSGVGQHLKYGATLEIALAGAAGLQAAASIEGIGVVDLKETSPGQYTGKLAIDKRHEVPGLAVTGRLVDEFGQASAWASPYGLLHVDNTPPTPVSGLVSTPFDGAVVLNWTTPAEEIAGYRIEVADTETGAGRDVRAVAGSGSRIDGLVNFEAAWVRVFALDRAGNESDRAQIRVMAAPDPRFATATAAPRTLPTSLTGVVRLSREGSPYFLTASSRISPSATVLIEPGVSIEVSPKAELTVMGELRTFGTADAPVSVSGAGGGGFDAFLVIQSGQNVEVAGLRVDGAGIPIQVRAGAPVIRDSSLVRSQFNALVIGGAARPVIENCEIAGARASGVIVEGQAQPVLRNNRFVSNEPFHLQNGSTYQIDARTNTWEPEASAMTILGDVAY
;
A
#
# COMPACT_ATOMS: atom_id res chain seq x y z
N MET A 1 -55.17 -53.24 -1.54
CA MET A 1 -55.11 -53.99 -2.81
C MET A 1 -53.67 -53.86 -3.28
N ASP A 2 -52.78 -54.69 -2.72
CA ASP A 2 -52.40 -56.03 -3.22
C ASP A 2 -51.33 -55.87 -4.31
N THR A 3 -50.20 -56.57 -4.39
CA THR A 3 -49.50 -57.60 -3.60
C THR A 3 -48.12 -57.77 -4.26
N ALA A 4 -47.08 -58.03 -3.46
CA ALA A 4 -45.83 -58.78 -3.71
C ALA A 4 -45.23 -58.97 -5.13
N SER A 5 -43.91 -58.77 -5.27
CA SER A 5 -42.91 -59.87 -5.31
C SER A 5 -41.50 -59.40 -5.76
N ILE A 6 -40.47 -59.97 -5.13
CA ILE A 6 -39.04 -59.84 -5.43
C ILE A 6 -38.64 -60.97 -6.41
N PRO A 7 -37.75 -60.71 -7.38
CA PRO A 7 -36.47 -61.45 -7.46
C PRO A 7 -35.32 -60.46 -7.84
N GLY A 8 -34.10 -60.51 -7.31
CA GLY A 8 -33.27 -61.66 -7.00
C GLY A 8 -32.00 -61.66 -7.85
N HIS A 9 -31.19 -60.59 -7.86
CA HIS A 9 -29.80 -60.59 -8.38
C HIS A 9 -28.98 -59.40 -7.82
N VAL A 10 -28.77 -59.36 -6.50
CA VAL A 10 -27.80 -58.44 -5.87
C VAL A 10 -26.92 -59.24 -4.93
N ARG A 11 -26.02 -60.08 -5.47
CA ARG A 11 -25.00 -60.76 -4.66
C ARG A 11 -23.81 -61.27 -5.48
N THR A 12 -23.32 -60.49 -6.45
CA THR A 12 -22.05 -60.86 -7.12
C THR A 12 -21.18 -59.68 -7.60
N ILE A 13 -21.59 -58.42 -7.38
CA ILE A 13 -20.82 -57.24 -7.83
C ILE A 13 -20.15 -56.49 -6.65
N ARG A 14 -20.44 -56.85 -5.39
CA ARG A 14 -19.84 -56.19 -4.20
C ARG A 14 -18.57 -56.84 -3.64
N LEU A 15 -18.16 -58.02 -4.10
CA LEU A 15 -16.88 -58.62 -3.65
C LEU A 15 -15.67 -58.20 -4.50
N ALA A 16 -15.84 -57.85 -5.78
CA ALA A 16 -14.72 -57.47 -6.65
C ALA A 16 -14.20 -56.05 -6.39
N THR A 17 -15.04 -55.14 -5.90
CA THR A 17 -14.67 -53.74 -5.63
C THR A 17 -13.97 -53.54 -4.28
N TRP A 18 -14.19 -54.42 -3.31
CA TRP A 18 -13.53 -54.35 -2.00
C TRP A 18 -12.14 -55.00 -2.01
N SER A 19 -11.92 -56.03 -2.83
CA SER A 19 -10.59 -56.65 -3.00
C SER A 19 -9.61 -55.73 -3.74
N ALA A 20 -10.08 -54.92 -4.69
CA ALA A 20 -9.25 -53.94 -5.38
C ALA A 20 -8.87 -52.74 -4.48
N ALA A 21 -9.79 -52.27 -3.63
CA ALA A 21 -9.52 -51.20 -2.67
C ALA A 21 -8.59 -51.66 -1.53
N ALA A 22 -8.73 -52.89 -1.04
CA ALA A 22 -7.86 -53.45 0.00
C ALA A 22 -6.43 -53.74 -0.51
N LEU A 23 -6.25 -54.16 -1.77
CA LEU A 23 -4.92 -54.30 -2.37
C LEU A 23 -4.24 -52.94 -2.62
N LEU A 24 -5.02 -51.91 -2.95
CA LEU A 24 -4.50 -50.55 -3.14
C LEU A 24 -4.09 -49.91 -1.80
N CYS A 25 -4.78 -50.21 -0.70
CA CYS A 25 -4.41 -49.77 0.65
C CYS A 25 -3.22 -50.54 1.23
N LEU A 26 -3.03 -51.83 0.88
CA LEU A 26 -1.86 -52.62 1.31
C LEU A 26 -0.56 -52.25 0.57
N MET A 27 -0.66 -51.73 -0.67
CA MET A 27 0.48 -51.16 -1.41
C MET A 27 0.89 -49.76 -0.91
N LEU A 28 0.05 -49.09 -0.11
CA LEU A 28 0.32 -47.77 0.49
C LEU A 28 0.82 -47.85 1.95
N ALA A 29 0.86 -49.03 2.56
CA ALA A 29 1.27 -49.22 3.97
C ALA A 29 2.63 -49.92 4.15
N GLY A 30 3.33 -50.25 3.06
CA GLY A 30 4.65 -50.89 3.10
C GLY A 30 5.79 -49.89 2.97
N CYS A 31 6.05 -49.11 4.03
CA CYS A 31 7.35 -48.52 4.42
C CYS A 31 7.15 -47.50 5.54
N ALA A 32 6.81 -47.97 6.74
CA ALA A 32 6.85 -47.17 7.96
C ALA A 32 7.34 -48.04 9.13
N SER A 33 8.61 -48.45 9.06
CA SER A 33 9.39 -48.84 10.25
C SER A 33 10.57 -47.88 10.34
N THR A 34 10.32 -46.76 11.02
CA THR A 34 11.32 -45.74 11.34
C THR A 34 12.22 -46.24 12.48
N THR A 35 13.45 -46.61 12.15
CA THR A 35 14.56 -46.52 13.09
C THR A 35 15.14 -45.10 13.01
N THR A 36 15.30 -44.45 14.15
CA THR A 36 16.08 -43.21 14.31
C THR A 36 17.47 -43.41 13.70
N ASP A 37 17.92 -42.45 12.90
CA ASP A 37 19.15 -42.41 12.09
C ASP A 37 19.10 -43.07 10.69
N THR A 38 18.12 -42.66 9.87
CA THR A 38 18.28 -42.77 8.40
C THR A 38 17.96 -41.45 7.72
N VAL A 39 19.02 -40.70 7.40
CA VAL A 39 18.98 -39.62 6.41
C VAL A 39 19.04 -40.26 5.04
N VAL A 40 17.89 -40.40 4.37
CA VAL A 40 17.86 -40.75 2.95
C VAL A 40 17.74 -39.45 2.16
N ALA A 41 18.89 -38.81 1.91
CA ALA A 41 19.04 -37.95 0.75
C ALA A 41 19.31 -38.86 -0.44
N SER A 42 18.26 -39.37 -1.09
CA SER A 42 18.45 -39.96 -2.42
C SER A 42 18.79 -38.81 -3.37
N PRO A 43 19.88 -38.89 -4.17
CA PRO A 43 20.07 -37.94 -5.26
C PRO A 43 18.86 -38.02 -6.18
N ALA A 44 18.37 -36.87 -6.66
CA ALA A 44 17.37 -36.86 -7.72
C ALA A 44 17.89 -37.74 -8.86
N LEU A 45 17.07 -38.66 -9.39
CA LEU A 45 17.43 -39.42 -10.58
C LEU A 45 17.62 -38.44 -11.74
N THR A 46 18.87 -38.14 -12.05
CA THR A 46 19.28 -37.29 -13.17
C THR A 46 19.40 -38.14 -14.41
N THR A 47 18.60 -37.86 -15.44
CA THR A 47 18.70 -38.54 -16.74
C THR A 47 19.06 -37.51 -17.81
N GLY A 48 20.30 -37.53 -18.28
CA GLY A 48 20.75 -36.72 -19.41
C GLY A 48 22.19 -37.09 -19.78
N ALA A 49 22.38 -37.65 -20.98
CA ALA A 49 23.68 -37.79 -21.61
C ALA A 49 23.77 -36.68 -22.66
N GLY A 50 24.64 -35.69 -22.43
CA GLY A 50 24.93 -34.66 -23.42
C GLY A 50 25.91 -35.19 -24.46
N GLU A 51 25.76 -34.72 -25.70
CA GLU A 51 26.78 -34.92 -26.74
C GLU A 51 27.82 -33.81 -26.57
N ALA A 52 29.02 -34.17 -26.11
CA ALA A 52 30.17 -33.29 -26.04
C ALA A 52 31.18 -33.67 -27.12
N THR A 53 31.70 -32.67 -27.82
CA THR A 53 32.80 -32.82 -28.78
C THR A 53 33.98 -31.98 -28.30
N SER A 54 35.16 -32.59 -28.18
CA SER A 54 36.44 -31.90 -27.97
C SER A 54 37.40 -32.26 -29.10
N ASP A 55 38.24 -31.30 -29.48
CA ASP A 55 39.36 -31.54 -30.39
C ASP A 55 40.66 -31.34 -29.62
N ASP A 56 41.20 -32.46 -29.11
CA ASP A 56 42.41 -32.48 -28.29
C ASP A 56 43.68 -32.11 -29.08
N SER A 57 43.59 -31.96 -30.41
CA SER A 57 44.69 -31.50 -31.26
C SER A 57 44.83 -29.97 -31.31
N LEU A 58 43.82 -29.23 -30.83
CA LEU A 58 43.79 -27.78 -30.85
C LEU A 58 44.32 -27.16 -29.56
N THR A 59 44.92 -25.98 -29.68
CA THR A 59 45.45 -25.23 -28.53
C THR A 59 44.32 -24.66 -27.67
N LEU A 60 44.30 -25.05 -26.39
CA LEU A 60 43.38 -24.51 -25.40
C LEU A 60 43.75 -23.06 -25.03
N PRO A 61 42.77 -22.16 -24.82
CA PRO A 61 43.04 -20.79 -24.41
C PRO A 61 43.57 -20.74 -22.97
N GLY A 62 44.47 -19.79 -22.66
CA GLY A 62 44.93 -19.55 -21.29
C GLY A 62 43.97 -18.67 -20.47
N SER A 63 43.13 -17.88 -21.15
CA SER A 63 42.13 -17.01 -20.54
C SER A 63 40.81 -17.04 -21.30
N ILE A 64 39.68 -17.06 -20.58
CA ILE A 64 38.34 -17.19 -21.17
C ILE A 64 37.42 -16.07 -20.68
N GLY A 65 36.63 -15.50 -21.60
CA GLY A 65 35.45 -14.70 -21.26
C GLY A 65 34.16 -15.51 -21.44
N VAL A 66 33.36 -15.65 -20.38
CA VAL A 66 32.01 -16.23 -20.48
C VAL A 66 31.03 -15.16 -20.93
N LEU A 67 30.64 -15.21 -22.21
CA LEU A 67 29.80 -14.19 -22.83
C LEU A 67 28.35 -14.26 -22.33
N PRO A 68 27.57 -13.17 -22.48
CA PRO A 68 26.11 -13.22 -22.40
C PRO A 68 25.53 -14.40 -23.19
N PHE A 69 24.73 -15.24 -22.53
CA PHE A 69 24.06 -16.36 -23.21
C PHE A 69 22.80 -15.89 -23.94
N ASP A 70 22.57 -16.41 -25.14
CA ASP A 70 21.28 -16.24 -25.83
C ASP A 70 20.18 -16.98 -25.05
N ASN A 71 19.05 -16.31 -24.75
CA ASN A 71 17.96 -16.90 -23.98
C ASN A 71 16.79 -17.27 -24.88
N ARG A 72 16.66 -18.56 -25.23
CA ARG A 72 15.55 -19.07 -26.06
C ARG A 72 14.36 -19.57 -25.24
N THR A 73 14.28 -19.15 -23.98
CA THR A 73 13.21 -19.53 -23.04
C THR A 73 12.27 -18.37 -22.79
N ARG A 74 11.11 -18.64 -22.15
CA ARG A 74 10.14 -17.59 -21.77
C ARG A 74 10.50 -16.88 -20.46
N SER A 75 11.56 -17.32 -19.77
CA SER A 75 11.91 -16.83 -18.44
C SER A 75 13.08 -15.84 -18.56
N GLU A 76 12.83 -14.58 -18.25
CA GLU A 76 13.87 -13.54 -18.22
C GLU A 76 14.95 -13.86 -17.15
N PHE A 77 14.57 -14.53 -16.07
CA PHE A 77 15.49 -14.96 -15.00
C PHE A 77 16.44 -16.10 -15.40
N ALA A 78 16.18 -16.81 -16.50
CA ALA A 78 17.00 -17.95 -16.92
C ALA A 78 18.44 -17.53 -17.24
N TYR A 79 18.56 -16.37 -17.90
CA TYR A 79 19.83 -15.78 -18.31
C TYR A 79 20.81 -15.63 -17.15
N GLU A 80 20.38 -14.92 -16.10
CA GLU A 80 21.23 -14.58 -14.96
C GLU A 80 21.57 -15.82 -14.13
N ALA A 81 20.60 -16.72 -13.93
CA ALA A 81 20.79 -17.94 -13.16
C ALA A 81 21.79 -18.90 -13.83
N VAL A 82 21.59 -19.22 -15.10
CA VAL A 82 22.37 -20.25 -15.80
C VAL A 82 23.79 -19.76 -16.08
N ARG A 83 23.96 -18.54 -16.62
CA ARG A 83 25.30 -18.00 -16.96
C ARG A 83 26.21 -17.89 -15.74
N ARG A 84 25.69 -17.40 -14.61
CA ARG A 84 26.47 -17.27 -13.36
C ARG A 84 26.87 -18.63 -12.80
N THR A 85 25.93 -19.57 -12.80
CA THR A 85 26.20 -20.93 -12.33
C THR A 85 27.27 -21.61 -13.19
N MET A 86 27.20 -21.46 -14.51
CA MET A 86 28.22 -21.96 -15.44
C MET A 86 29.58 -21.31 -15.21
N PHE A 87 29.62 -19.98 -15.07
CA PHE A 87 30.85 -19.25 -14.75
C PHE A 87 31.52 -19.80 -13.47
N ASN A 88 30.75 -20.00 -12.40
CA ASN A 88 31.26 -20.52 -11.14
C ASN A 88 31.83 -21.95 -11.29
N HIS A 89 31.13 -22.85 -11.98
CA HIS A 89 31.61 -24.22 -12.20
C HIS A 89 32.88 -24.25 -13.06
N PHE A 90 32.95 -23.44 -14.12
CA PHE A 90 34.14 -23.35 -14.96
C PHE A 90 35.33 -22.67 -14.27
N ALA A 91 35.11 -21.87 -13.22
CA ALA A 91 36.17 -21.31 -12.40
C ALA A 91 37.01 -22.37 -11.65
N SER A 92 36.50 -23.61 -11.54
CA SER A 92 37.27 -24.74 -11.02
C SER A 92 38.32 -25.29 -12.00
N LYS A 93 38.24 -24.92 -13.28
CA LYS A 93 39.17 -25.35 -14.34
C LYS A 93 40.40 -24.47 -14.39
N ASN A 94 41.47 -25.00 -14.98
CA ASN A 94 42.74 -24.28 -15.12
C ASN A 94 42.74 -23.19 -16.22
N TYR A 95 41.76 -22.30 -16.19
CA TYR A 95 41.65 -21.13 -17.06
C TYR A 95 41.69 -19.84 -16.25
N ARG A 96 42.32 -18.80 -16.79
CA ARG A 96 42.14 -17.44 -16.24
C ARG A 96 40.80 -16.87 -16.75
N LEU A 97 39.75 -17.04 -15.97
CA LEU A 97 38.42 -16.52 -16.30
C LEU A 97 38.29 -15.02 -16.00
N LEU A 98 37.84 -14.26 -17.00
CA LEU A 98 37.44 -12.87 -16.79
C LEU A 98 36.08 -12.85 -16.08
N HIS A 99 35.99 -12.19 -14.92
CA HIS A 99 34.76 -12.14 -14.12
C HIS A 99 33.57 -11.64 -14.96
N TRP A 100 32.41 -12.29 -14.85
CA TRP A 100 31.25 -12.00 -15.70
C TRP A 100 30.81 -10.53 -15.66
N ARG A 101 30.95 -9.84 -14.51
CA ARG A 101 30.68 -8.38 -14.40
C ARG A 101 31.66 -7.54 -15.22
N ASP A 102 32.93 -7.95 -15.29
CA ASP A 102 33.92 -7.25 -16.12
C ASP A 102 33.66 -7.48 -17.60
N VAL A 103 33.15 -8.67 -17.97
CA VAL A 103 32.66 -8.94 -19.33
C VAL A 103 31.55 -7.95 -19.66
N ASP A 104 30.50 -7.89 -18.84
CA ASP A 104 29.33 -7.02 -19.09
C ASP A 104 29.71 -5.54 -19.10
N ARG A 105 30.56 -5.10 -18.16
CA ARG A 105 31.06 -3.74 -18.10
C ARG A 105 31.87 -3.37 -19.34
N ARG A 106 32.79 -4.23 -19.79
CA ARG A 106 33.63 -3.95 -20.97
C ARG A 106 32.81 -3.93 -22.25
N LEU A 107 31.83 -4.83 -22.39
CA LEU A 107 30.87 -4.81 -23.50
C LEU A 107 30.04 -3.52 -23.51
N ALA A 108 29.49 -3.13 -22.35
CA ALA A 108 28.71 -1.91 -22.22
C ALA A 108 29.55 -0.65 -22.53
N LEU A 109 30.80 -0.58 -22.06
CA LEU A 109 31.73 0.51 -22.38
C LEU A 109 32.08 0.56 -23.87
N ALA A 110 32.07 -0.57 -24.56
CA ALA A 110 32.24 -0.66 -26.01
C ALA A 110 30.93 -0.42 -26.80
N GLY A 111 29.81 -0.14 -26.11
CA GLY A 111 28.51 0.08 -26.73
C GLY A 111 27.85 -1.20 -27.29
N VAL A 112 28.25 -2.38 -26.82
CA VAL A 112 27.71 -3.67 -27.25
C VAL A 112 26.60 -4.12 -26.30
N ASP A 113 25.37 -4.21 -26.81
CA ASP A 113 24.24 -4.78 -26.09
C ASP A 113 24.43 -6.31 -25.92
N PRO A 114 24.16 -6.89 -24.72
CA PRO A 114 24.18 -8.34 -24.51
C PRO A 114 23.46 -9.19 -25.57
N ALA A 115 22.34 -8.70 -26.11
CA ALA A 115 21.57 -9.39 -27.15
C ALA A 115 22.29 -9.42 -28.51
N GLU A 116 23.21 -8.49 -28.76
CA GLU A 116 23.96 -8.38 -30.02
C GLU A 116 25.29 -9.13 -30.00
N VAL A 117 25.72 -9.66 -28.85
CA VAL A 117 27.03 -10.30 -28.69
C VAL A 117 27.23 -11.44 -29.68
N GLY A 118 26.20 -12.26 -29.93
CA GLY A 118 26.27 -13.37 -30.88
C GLY A 118 26.43 -12.95 -32.35
N ALA A 119 26.19 -11.67 -32.67
CA ALA A 119 26.34 -11.11 -34.02
C ALA A 119 27.70 -10.41 -34.24
N ARG A 120 28.48 -10.19 -33.17
CA ARG A 120 29.81 -9.56 -33.25
C ARG A 120 30.87 -10.59 -33.67
N SER A 121 31.95 -10.10 -34.28
CA SER A 121 33.05 -10.99 -34.66
C SER A 121 33.79 -11.50 -33.40
N PRO A 122 34.18 -12.78 -33.33
CA PRO A 122 34.93 -13.30 -32.19
C PRO A 122 36.26 -12.55 -31.92
N ALA A 123 36.95 -12.10 -32.97
CA ALA A 123 38.17 -11.31 -32.84
C ALA A 123 37.95 -9.97 -32.11
N GLU A 124 36.87 -9.25 -32.46
CA GLU A 124 36.47 -8.00 -31.81
C GLU A 124 36.12 -8.21 -30.34
N LEU A 125 35.36 -9.27 -30.03
CA LEU A 125 35.00 -9.61 -28.65
C LEU A 125 36.23 -9.96 -27.80
N ARG A 126 37.18 -10.73 -28.33
CA ARG A 126 38.45 -10.99 -27.62
C ARG A 126 39.25 -9.72 -27.37
N GLN A 127 39.25 -8.78 -28.31
CA GLN A 127 39.93 -7.49 -28.14
C GLN A 127 39.27 -6.62 -27.06
N ILE A 128 37.93 -6.52 -27.05
CA ILE A 128 37.17 -5.77 -26.03
C ILE A 128 37.42 -6.37 -24.64
N LEU A 129 37.42 -7.70 -24.56
CA LEU A 129 37.52 -8.41 -23.28
C LEU A 129 38.97 -8.62 -22.81
N GLY A 130 39.95 -8.61 -23.71
CA GLY A 130 41.36 -8.91 -23.39
C GLY A 130 41.59 -10.36 -22.98
N VAL A 131 40.92 -11.30 -23.65
CA VAL A 131 41.00 -12.75 -23.38
C VAL A 131 41.39 -13.54 -24.63
N ASP A 132 41.94 -14.74 -24.45
CA ASP A 132 42.39 -15.62 -25.53
C ASP A 132 41.26 -16.51 -26.09
N GLY A 133 40.24 -16.78 -25.28
CA GLY A 133 39.13 -17.66 -25.64
C GLY A 133 37.78 -17.06 -25.26
N LEU A 134 36.75 -17.48 -25.99
CA LEU A 134 35.38 -17.05 -25.80
C LEU A 134 34.49 -18.26 -25.59
N LEU A 135 33.71 -18.22 -24.50
CA LEU A 135 32.66 -19.21 -24.27
C LEU A 135 31.31 -18.58 -24.63
N PHE A 136 30.75 -19.05 -25.75
CA PHE A 136 29.40 -18.75 -26.18
C PHE A 136 28.42 -19.73 -25.56
N GLY A 137 27.18 -19.29 -25.34
CA GLY A 137 26.14 -20.15 -24.82
C GLY A 137 24.75 -19.76 -25.28
N THR A 138 23.86 -20.75 -25.37
CA THR A 138 22.43 -20.58 -25.58
C THR A 138 21.68 -21.39 -24.54
N ILE A 139 20.74 -20.76 -23.84
CA ILE A 139 19.84 -21.43 -22.90
C ILE A 139 18.66 -22.00 -23.70
N THR A 140 18.60 -23.32 -23.77
CA THR A 140 17.63 -24.05 -24.61
C THR A 140 16.38 -24.47 -23.83
N GLN A 141 16.51 -24.73 -22.53
CA GLN A 141 15.40 -25.08 -21.64
C GLN A 141 15.58 -24.41 -20.28
N TYR A 142 14.49 -23.86 -19.75
CA TYR A 142 14.39 -23.36 -18.39
C TYR A 142 12.91 -23.35 -18.00
N ASN A 143 12.38 -24.51 -17.64
CA ASN A 143 10.96 -24.66 -17.34
C ASN A 143 10.67 -25.70 -16.25
N LYS A 144 9.46 -25.60 -15.72
CA LYS A 144 8.88 -26.55 -14.76
C LYS A 144 7.59 -27.08 -15.34
N THR A 145 7.50 -28.40 -15.48
CA THR A 145 6.31 -29.08 -16.02
C THR A 145 5.65 -29.87 -14.89
N PHE A 146 4.35 -29.61 -14.65
CA PHE A 146 3.59 -30.28 -13.61
C PHE A 146 2.83 -31.50 -14.16
N ALA A 147 2.90 -32.61 -13.44
CA ALA A 147 2.13 -33.83 -13.68
C ALA A 147 1.52 -34.30 -12.35
N GLY A 148 0.31 -33.83 -12.04
CA GLY A 148 -0.34 -34.10 -10.74
C GLY A 148 0.41 -33.44 -9.57
N ILE A 149 0.78 -34.24 -8.56
CA ILE A 149 1.57 -33.79 -7.38
C ILE A 149 3.08 -33.68 -7.66
N TYR A 150 3.51 -34.05 -8.87
CA TYR A 150 4.92 -34.03 -9.25
C TYR A 150 5.23 -32.85 -10.17
N ALA A 151 6.41 -32.26 -9.98
CA ALA A 151 6.97 -31.26 -10.88
C ALA A 151 8.30 -31.77 -11.42
N GLN A 152 8.45 -31.79 -12.75
CA GLN A 152 9.69 -32.05 -13.44
C GLN A 152 10.34 -30.72 -13.84
N ILE A 153 11.59 -30.52 -13.46
CA ILE A 153 12.38 -29.34 -13.85
C ILE A 153 13.29 -29.71 -15.01
N ALA A 154 13.42 -28.83 -16.00
CA ALA A 154 14.38 -28.99 -17.09
C ALA A 154 15.19 -27.70 -17.30
N VAL A 155 16.52 -27.83 -17.20
CA VAL A 155 17.48 -26.78 -17.56
C VAL A 155 18.40 -27.32 -18.64
N GLY A 156 18.60 -26.55 -19.70
CA GLY A 156 19.40 -26.99 -20.85
C GLY A 156 20.21 -25.87 -21.46
N VAL A 157 21.42 -26.20 -21.91
CA VAL A 157 22.33 -25.28 -22.59
C VAL A 157 22.95 -25.92 -23.83
N ASP A 158 23.39 -25.04 -24.72
CA ASP A 158 24.23 -25.32 -25.88
C ASP A 158 25.44 -24.39 -25.77
N LEU A 159 26.64 -24.93 -25.54
CA LEU A 159 27.86 -24.16 -25.26
C LEU A 159 28.93 -24.43 -26.32
N THR A 160 29.69 -23.38 -26.64
CA THR A 160 30.80 -23.45 -27.60
C THR A 160 31.98 -22.64 -27.08
N LEU A 161 33.12 -23.30 -26.86
CA LEU A 161 34.39 -22.68 -26.52
C LEU A 161 35.25 -22.52 -27.77
N MET A 162 35.64 -21.29 -28.07
CA MET A 162 36.56 -20.96 -29.15
C MET A 162 37.91 -20.51 -28.60
N ASN A 163 38.99 -20.91 -29.27
CA ASN A 163 40.35 -20.42 -28.98
C ASN A 163 40.66 -19.11 -29.72
N ARG A 164 41.93 -18.71 -29.71
CA ARG A 164 42.40 -17.45 -30.32
C ARG A 164 42.30 -17.40 -31.84
N ASP A 165 42.28 -18.57 -32.48
CA ASP A 165 42.27 -18.74 -33.94
C ASP A 165 40.84 -18.95 -34.48
N ASP A 166 39.82 -18.65 -33.66
CA ASP A 166 38.40 -18.90 -33.95
C ASP A 166 38.04 -20.38 -34.15
N ALA A 167 38.94 -21.28 -33.77
CA ALA A 167 38.68 -22.71 -33.79
C ALA A 167 37.85 -23.12 -32.57
N VAL A 168 36.81 -23.93 -32.80
CA VAL A 168 35.99 -24.52 -31.73
C VAL A 168 36.79 -25.66 -31.11
N VAL A 169 37.22 -25.48 -29.86
CA VAL A 169 38.00 -26.48 -29.13
C VAL A 169 37.11 -27.39 -28.27
N TRP A 170 35.91 -26.93 -27.94
CA TRP A 170 34.92 -27.70 -27.21
C TRP A 170 33.51 -27.21 -27.51
N SER A 171 32.59 -28.14 -27.73
CA SER A 171 31.16 -27.84 -27.83
C SER A 171 30.35 -28.91 -27.11
N VAL A 172 29.28 -28.50 -26.44
CA VAL A 172 28.41 -29.42 -25.71
C VAL A 172 26.97 -28.95 -25.74
N LYS A 173 26.07 -29.91 -25.93
CA LYS A 173 24.64 -29.71 -25.74
C LYS A 173 24.13 -30.66 -24.67
N ASN A 174 23.55 -30.12 -23.61
CA ASN A 174 23.07 -30.94 -22.51
C ASN A 174 21.82 -30.34 -21.86
N VAL A 175 20.91 -31.23 -21.43
CA VAL A 175 19.69 -30.90 -20.71
C VAL A 175 19.65 -31.78 -19.47
N LYS A 176 19.65 -31.15 -18.29
CA LYS A 176 19.48 -31.86 -17.03
C LYS A 176 18.04 -31.75 -16.57
N ARG A 177 17.45 -32.90 -16.24
CA ARG A 177 16.11 -33.01 -15.67
C ARG A 177 16.22 -33.47 -14.23
N SER A 178 15.53 -32.78 -13.32
CA SER A 178 15.48 -33.12 -11.90
C SER A 178 14.05 -33.25 -11.39
N HIS A 179 13.90 -33.91 -10.25
CA HIS A 179 12.64 -34.17 -9.55
C HIS A 179 12.72 -33.54 -8.15
N ALA A 180 11.67 -32.83 -7.72
CA ALA A 180 11.68 -32.09 -6.45
C ALA A 180 11.19 -32.93 -5.25
N GLY A 181 11.83 -32.80 -4.09
CA GLY A 181 11.35 -33.30 -2.79
C GLY A 181 12.45 -33.55 -1.74
N GLY A 182 12.43 -32.80 -0.63
CA GLY A 182 13.28 -33.05 0.55
C GLY A 182 13.39 -31.84 1.49
N VAL A 183 13.38 -32.07 2.81
CA VAL A 183 13.58 -31.04 3.85
C VAL A 183 14.85 -31.40 4.64
N SER A 184 15.90 -30.59 4.52
CA SER A 184 17.12 -30.76 5.31
C SER A 184 17.02 -30.00 6.64
N THR A 185 17.53 -30.58 7.73
CA THR A 185 17.54 -30.00 9.08
C THR A 185 18.89 -29.40 9.49
N SER A 186 19.93 -29.47 8.63
CA SER A 186 21.22 -28.84 8.92
C SER A 186 21.12 -27.31 8.83
N PRO A 187 21.98 -26.52 9.51
CA PRO A 187 21.96 -25.05 9.40
C PRO A 187 22.02 -24.52 7.95
N PHE A 188 22.86 -25.12 7.10
CA PHE A 188 22.87 -24.84 5.66
C PHE A 188 21.54 -25.22 4.98
N GLY A 189 20.99 -26.40 5.31
CA GLY A 189 19.71 -26.88 4.82
C GLY A 189 18.53 -25.99 5.22
N LEU A 190 18.54 -25.44 6.43
CA LEU A 190 17.52 -24.50 6.92
C LEU A 190 17.56 -23.17 6.17
N LEU A 191 18.76 -22.63 5.91
CA LEU A 191 18.93 -21.44 5.07
C LEU A 191 18.43 -21.69 3.64
N MET A 192 18.72 -22.86 3.08
CA MET A 192 18.17 -23.27 1.78
C MET A 192 16.66 -23.41 1.79
N ASN A 193 16.07 -23.98 2.85
CA ASN A 193 14.61 -24.09 2.96
C ASN A 193 13.95 -22.70 3.09
N ALA A 194 14.54 -21.79 3.87
CA ALA A 194 14.06 -20.41 4.00
C ALA A 194 14.14 -19.67 2.66
N LEU A 195 15.23 -19.85 1.90
CA LEU A 195 15.38 -19.33 0.55
C LEU A 195 14.32 -19.89 -0.41
N VAL A 196 14.08 -21.21 -0.36
CA VAL A 196 13.04 -21.90 -1.13
C VAL A 196 11.66 -21.31 -0.83
N ALA A 197 11.33 -21.13 0.45
CA ALA A 197 10.07 -20.53 0.89
C ALA A 197 9.91 -19.07 0.40
N ALA A 198 10.97 -18.25 0.50
CA ALA A 198 10.95 -16.87 0.05
C ALA A 198 10.82 -16.74 -1.48
N LYS A 199 11.50 -17.62 -2.23
CA LYS A 199 11.48 -17.64 -3.70
C LYS A 199 10.26 -18.31 -4.31
N HIS A 200 9.52 -19.17 -3.59
CA HIS A 200 8.26 -19.72 -4.09
C HIS A 200 7.19 -18.66 -4.41
N LEU A 201 7.35 -17.41 -3.95
CA LEU A 201 6.53 -16.29 -4.41
C LEU A 201 6.88 -15.78 -5.83
N TYR A 202 8.10 -15.98 -6.37
CA TYR A 202 8.53 -15.39 -7.66
C TYR A 202 9.56 -16.18 -8.54
N GLY A 203 10.03 -17.39 -8.17
CA GLY A 203 10.86 -18.23 -9.05
C GLY A 203 11.42 -19.49 -8.37
N ASP A 204 11.36 -20.65 -9.04
CA ASP A 204 11.63 -21.94 -8.41
C ASP A 204 13.12 -22.21 -8.12
N VAL A 205 13.51 -22.37 -6.84
CA VAL A 205 14.87 -22.81 -6.42
C VAL A 205 15.29 -24.13 -7.07
N GLU A 206 14.33 -24.97 -7.43
CA GLU A 206 14.62 -26.22 -8.12
C GLU A 206 15.23 -26.01 -9.53
N LEU A 207 14.93 -24.89 -10.21
CA LEU A 207 15.60 -24.51 -11.46
C LEU A 207 17.06 -24.11 -11.22
N TYR A 208 17.37 -23.47 -10.09
CA TYR A 208 18.75 -23.17 -9.71
C TYR A 208 19.53 -24.44 -9.39
N ARG A 209 18.94 -25.36 -8.62
CA ARG A 209 19.54 -26.68 -8.36
C ARG A 209 19.82 -27.43 -9.66
N ALA A 210 18.85 -27.51 -10.57
CA ALA A 210 19.04 -28.12 -11.88
C ALA A 210 20.13 -27.43 -12.72
N SER A 211 20.26 -26.10 -12.60
CA SER A 211 21.33 -25.33 -13.25
C SER A 211 22.71 -25.64 -12.66
N ASP A 212 22.81 -25.76 -11.33
CA ASP A 212 24.05 -26.15 -10.63
C ASP A 212 24.49 -27.55 -11.04
N ASP A 213 23.53 -28.46 -10.99
CA ASP A 213 23.68 -29.83 -11.42
C ASP A 213 24.20 -29.93 -12.87
N LEU A 214 23.66 -29.09 -13.77
CA LEU A 214 24.07 -29.04 -15.16
C LEU A 214 25.49 -28.47 -15.28
N GLY A 215 25.78 -27.35 -14.60
CA GLY A 215 27.10 -26.72 -14.62
C GLY A 215 28.20 -27.65 -14.12
N ARG A 216 27.96 -28.42 -13.05
CA ARG A 216 28.90 -29.41 -12.53
C ARG A 216 29.22 -30.49 -13.56
N ALA A 217 28.19 -31.07 -14.17
CA ALA A 217 28.34 -32.11 -15.18
C ALA A 217 29.05 -31.60 -16.44
N LEU A 218 28.83 -30.34 -16.82
CA LEU A 218 29.51 -29.71 -17.95
C LEU A 218 30.95 -29.34 -17.63
N ALA A 219 31.25 -28.90 -16.41
CA ALA A 219 32.62 -28.67 -15.98
C ALA A 219 33.41 -29.98 -16.05
N GLU A 220 32.89 -31.10 -15.56
CA GLU A 220 33.59 -32.41 -15.69
C GLU A 220 34.01 -32.73 -17.14
N GLN A 221 33.17 -32.37 -18.12
CA GLN A 221 33.41 -32.60 -19.55
C GLN A 221 34.28 -31.54 -20.24
N MET A 222 34.46 -30.37 -19.63
CA MET A 222 35.23 -29.27 -20.21
C MET A 222 36.73 -29.58 -20.13
N PRO A 223 37.48 -29.53 -21.26
CA PRO A 223 38.92 -29.70 -21.24
C PRO A 223 39.59 -28.59 -20.44
N GLU A 224 40.80 -28.79 -19.91
CA GLU A 224 41.56 -27.75 -19.20
C GLU A 224 43.06 -27.77 -19.57
N PRO A 225 43.73 -26.60 -19.62
CA PRO A 225 45.17 -26.50 -19.82
C PRO A 225 45.95 -27.19 -18.70
N GLU A 226 47.20 -27.57 -18.98
CA GLU A 226 48.08 -28.15 -17.95
C GLU A 226 48.36 -27.18 -16.80
N ARG A 227 48.25 -27.68 -15.56
CA ARG A 227 48.52 -26.89 -14.35
C ARG A 227 50.03 -26.86 -14.07
N MET A 228 50.60 -25.66 -13.97
CA MET A 228 52.00 -25.49 -13.53
C MET A 228 52.22 -25.86 -12.04
N SER A 229 51.15 -25.88 -11.24
CA SER A 229 51.17 -26.29 -9.83
C SER A 229 50.38 -27.59 -9.65
N GLY A 230 50.99 -28.63 -9.08
CA GLY A 230 50.35 -29.93 -8.87
C GLY A 230 49.27 -29.96 -7.77
N ARG A 231 48.94 -28.83 -7.14
CA ARG A 231 47.96 -28.74 -6.04
C ARG A 231 46.61 -28.23 -6.53
N VAL A 232 45.56 -29.02 -6.31
CA VAL A 232 44.18 -28.71 -6.70
C VAL A 232 43.57 -27.74 -5.67
N PRO A 233 43.00 -26.60 -6.10
CA PRO A 233 42.28 -25.70 -5.21
C PRO A 233 41.09 -26.39 -4.51
N PRO A 234 40.67 -25.93 -3.33
CA PRO A 234 39.54 -26.52 -2.63
C PRO A 234 38.24 -26.36 -3.41
N VAL A 235 37.35 -27.35 -3.36
CA VAL A 235 36.06 -27.28 -4.08
C VAL A 235 35.02 -26.56 -3.24
N ILE A 236 34.36 -25.57 -3.82
CA ILE A 236 33.11 -24.99 -3.30
C ILE A 236 31.98 -25.54 -4.15
N THR A 237 30.93 -26.03 -3.49
CA THR A 237 29.73 -26.55 -4.17
C THR A 237 28.59 -25.57 -4.14
N ASP A 238 28.48 -24.73 -3.09
CA ASP A 238 27.41 -23.74 -3.04
C ASP A 238 27.69 -22.59 -2.06
N VAL A 239 27.06 -21.43 -2.29
CA VAL A 239 27.05 -20.26 -1.39
C VAL A 239 25.66 -19.67 -1.37
N VAL A 240 25.10 -19.50 -0.17
CA VAL A 240 23.73 -19.05 0.06
C VAL A 240 23.70 -17.91 1.07
N HIS A 241 22.71 -17.04 0.98
CA HIS A 241 22.48 -15.99 1.97
C HIS A 241 20.99 -15.73 2.21
N SER A 242 20.64 -15.22 3.39
CA SER A 242 19.26 -14.96 3.79
C SER A 242 18.63 -13.73 3.14
N GLY A 243 19.44 -12.79 2.64
CA GLY A 243 18.97 -11.51 2.06
C GLY A 243 18.39 -11.60 0.64
N VAL A 244 18.21 -12.78 0.06
CA VAL A 244 17.69 -12.92 -1.30
C VAL A 244 16.24 -12.45 -1.38
N GLY A 245 15.95 -11.56 -2.34
CA GLY A 245 14.60 -11.03 -2.58
C GLY A 245 14.11 -10.06 -1.50
N GLN A 246 15.01 -9.61 -0.63
CA GLN A 246 14.71 -8.70 0.47
C GLN A 246 15.61 -7.46 0.36
N HIS A 247 15.07 -6.32 0.82
CA HIS A 247 15.86 -5.13 1.10
C HIS A 247 16.11 -5.10 2.60
N LEU A 248 17.35 -5.40 3.00
CA LEU A 248 17.71 -5.36 4.41
C LEU A 248 18.02 -3.92 4.82
N LYS A 249 17.75 -3.59 6.07
CA LYS A 249 18.13 -2.31 6.69
C LYS A 249 18.87 -2.52 8.00
N TYR A 250 19.30 -1.43 8.60
CA TYR A 250 20.04 -1.39 9.85
C TYR A 250 19.38 -2.23 10.94
N GLY A 251 20.19 -3.04 11.63
CA GLY A 251 19.74 -3.98 12.66
C GLY A 251 19.27 -5.33 12.13
N ALA A 252 19.07 -5.49 10.82
CA ALA A 252 18.84 -6.81 10.23
C ALA A 252 20.09 -7.69 10.37
N THR A 253 19.89 -9.01 10.43
CA THR A 253 20.98 -9.99 10.42
C THR A 253 20.98 -10.73 9.09
N LEU A 254 22.08 -10.59 8.33
CA LEU A 254 22.36 -11.39 7.16
C LEU A 254 23.05 -12.68 7.58
N GLU A 255 22.45 -13.81 7.24
CA GLU A 255 23.05 -15.13 7.43
C GLU A 255 23.62 -15.61 6.10
N ILE A 256 24.82 -16.18 6.13
CA ILE A 256 25.55 -16.67 4.96
C ILE A 256 26.00 -18.08 5.25
N ALA A 257 25.84 -18.99 4.28
CA ALA A 257 26.40 -20.32 4.38
C ALA A 257 27.12 -20.74 3.10
N LEU A 258 28.14 -21.57 3.27
CA LEU A 258 29.00 -22.10 2.21
C LEU A 258 29.08 -23.61 2.38
N ALA A 259 28.94 -24.35 1.28
CA ALA A 259 29.17 -25.78 1.22
C ALA A 259 30.39 -26.08 0.33
N GLY A 260 31.29 -26.96 0.78
CA GLY A 260 32.52 -27.32 0.05
C GLY A 260 33.38 -28.34 0.80
N ALA A 261 34.68 -28.35 0.50
CA ALA A 261 35.63 -29.23 1.18
C ALA A 261 35.70 -28.97 2.70
N ALA A 262 35.78 -30.03 3.51
CA ALA A 262 35.76 -29.97 4.98
C ALA A 262 37.11 -29.58 5.59
N GLY A 263 37.09 -29.02 6.80
CA GLY A 263 38.29 -28.73 7.60
C GLY A 263 39.12 -27.54 7.12
N LEU A 264 38.55 -26.65 6.31
CA LEU A 264 39.26 -25.52 5.67
C LEU A 264 38.88 -24.17 6.27
N GLN A 265 39.61 -23.11 5.91
CA GLN A 265 39.23 -21.74 6.27
C GLN A 265 38.20 -21.20 5.28
N ALA A 266 37.09 -20.67 5.79
CA ALA A 266 35.98 -20.17 5.00
C ALA A 266 35.65 -18.72 5.34
N ALA A 267 35.40 -17.91 4.32
CA ALA A 267 34.94 -16.53 4.46
C ALA A 267 33.94 -16.18 3.36
N ALA A 268 33.10 -15.18 3.59
CA ALA A 268 32.31 -14.54 2.55
C ALA A 268 32.78 -13.10 2.34
N SER A 269 32.86 -12.66 1.10
CA SER A 269 33.16 -11.28 0.73
C SER A 269 31.96 -10.65 0.06
N ILE A 270 31.60 -9.45 0.51
CA ILE A 270 30.55 -8.63 -0.07
C ILE A 270 31.15 -7.26 -0.36
N GLU A 271 31.14 -6.86 -1.63
CA GLU A 271 31.58 -5.54 -2.06
C GLU A 271 30.80 -4.45 -1.30
N GLY A 272 31.49 -3.42 -0.80
CA GLY A 272 30.88 -2.34 0.00
C GLY A 272 30.65 -2.65 1.50
N ILE A 273 30.73 -3.91 1.92
CA ILE A 273 30.62 -4.32 3.33
C ILE A 273 31.96 -4.85 3.86
N GLY A 274 32.63 -5.74 3.11
CA GLY A 274 33.88 -6.37 3.51
C GLY A 274 33.79 -7.89 3.62
N VAL A 275 34.60 -8.46 4.51
CA VAL A 275 34.75 -9.91 4.70
C VAL A 275 34.03 -10.37 5.97
N VAL A 276 33.30 -11.48 5.87
CA VAL A 276 32.58 -12.15 6.96
C VAL A 276 33.19 -13.53 7.14
N ASP A 277 33.79 -13.79 8.30
CA ASP A 277 34.34 -15.11 8.62
C ASP A 277 33.22 -16.15 8.76
N LEU A 278 33.40 -17.31 8.14
CA LEU A 278 32.46 -18.43 8.23
C LEU A 278 33.08 -19.55 9.08
N LYS A 279 32.28 -20.10 10.00
CA LYS A 279 32.70 -21.20 10.87
C LYS A 279 32.13 -22.52 10.39
N GLU A 280 32.96 -23.56 10.33
CA GLU A 280 32.51 -24.91 10.03
C GLU A 280 31.60 -25.42 11.15
N THR A 281 30.38 -25.79 10.79
CA THR A 281 29.35 -26.29 11.73
C THR A 281 29.11 -27.78 11.57
N SER A 282 29.43 -28.33 10.41
CA SER A 282 29.45 -29.75 10.09
C SER A 282 30.49 -29.95 8.98
N PRO A 283 31.07 -31.15 8.81
CA PRO A 283 32.09 -31.38 7.79
C PRO A 283 31.67 -30.84 6.42
N GLY A 284 32.39 -29.84 5.91
CA GLY A 284 32.13 -29.19 4.63
C GLY A 284 31.01 -28.15 4.60
N GLN A 285 30.39 -27.82 5.74
CA GLN A 285 29.33 -26.80 5.88
C GLN A 285 29.77 -25.67 6.80
N TYR A 286 29.88 -24.47 6.24
CA TYR A 286 30.33 -23.27 6.93
C TYR A 286 29.21 -22.26 7.02
N THR A 287 29.08 -21.59 8.16
CA THR A 287 28.05 -20.55 8.38
C THR A 287 28.63 -19.33 9.06
N GLY A 288 28.09 -18.16 8.73
CA GLY A 288 28.43 -16.89 9.36
C GLY A 288 27.22 -15.97 9.42
N LYS A 289 27.28 -14.99 10.32
CA LYS A 289 26.25 -13.97 10.48
C LYS A 289 26.89 -12.59 10.45
N LEU A 290 26.21 -11.65 9.81
CA LEU A 290 26.59 -10.26 9.73
C LEU A 290 25.40 -9.40 10.16
N ALA A 291 25.60 -8.56 11.17
CA ALA A 291 24.65 -7.50 11.51
C ALA A 291 24.83 -6.33 10.53
N ILE A 292 23.73 -5.84 9.95
CA ILE A 292 23.76 -4.68 9.07
C ILE A 292 23.98 -3.41 9.90
N ASP A 293 25.12 -2.75 9.67
CA ASP A 293 25.49 -1.44 10.22
C ASP A 293 24.86 -0.30 9.40
N LYS A 294 24.74 0.89 10.00
CA LYS A 294 24.21 2.09 9.34
C LYS A 294 25.02 2.54 8.13
N ARG A 295 26.30 2.15 8.05
CA ARG A 295 27.19 2.50 6.94
C ARG A 295 27.08 1.57 5.74
N HIS A 296 26.45 0.40 5.90
CA HIS A 296 26.27 -0.53 4.79
C HIS A 296 25.18 -0.01 3.87
N GLU A 297 25.52 0.17 2.60
CA GLU A 297 24.60 0.57 1.53
C GLU A 297 25.01 -0.25 0.30
N VAL A 298 24.12 -1.15 -0.14
CA VAL A 298 24.45 -2.17 -1.14
C VAL A 298 23.35 -2.21 -2.18
N PRO A 299 23.58 -1.64 -3.38
CA PRO A 299 22.58 -1.57 -4.45
C PRO A 299 22.57 -2.88 -5.26
N GLY A 300 22.23 -4.00 -4.62
CA GLY A 300 22.16 -5.30 -5.28
C GLY A 300 23.53 -5.86 -5.65
N LEU A 301 24.28 -6.37 -4.68
CA LEU A 301 25.61 -6.97 -4.91
C LEU A 301 25.64 -8.47 -4.60
N ALA A 302 26.54 -9.19 -5.29
CA ALA A 302 26.71 -10.63 -5.08
C ALA A 302 27.44 -10.91 -3.76
N VAL A 303 27.00 -11.95 -3.06
CA VAL A 303 27.72 -12.52 -1.91
C VAL A 303 28.63 -13.62 -2.43
N THR A 304 29.95 -13.47 -2.25
CA THR A 304 30.94 -14.43 -2.74
C THR A 304 31.57 -15.20 -1.60
N GLY A 305 31.42 -16.51 -1.56
CA GLY A 305 32.11 -17.37 -0.61
C GLY A 305 33.53 -17.70 -1.08
N ARG A 306 34.45 -17.90 -0.14
CA ARG A 306 35.84 -18.24 -0.37
C ARG A 306 36.26 -19.36 0.57
N LEU A 307 36.92 -20.39 0.02
CA LEU A 307 37.58 -21.45 0.79
C LEU A 307 39.09 -21.37 0.55
N VAL A 308 39.88 -21.56 1.61
CA VAL A 308 41.34 -21.54 1.59
C VAL A 308 41.87 -22.76 2.33
N ASP A 309 42.81 -23.48 1.69
CA ASP A 309 43.50 -24.62 2.31
C ASP A 309 44.71 -24.21 3.15
N GLU A 310 45.32 -25.18 3.85
CA GLU A 310 46.50 -24.97 4.71
C GLU A 310 47.75 -24.50 3.93
N PHE A 311 47.75 -24.65 2.61
CA PHE A 311 48.84 -24.26 1.72
C PHE A 311 48.58 -22.92 1.02
N GLY A 312 47.47 -22.24 1.33
CA GLY A 312 47.08 -20.96 0.76
C GLY A 312 46.38 -21.03 -0.60
N GLN A 313 46.07 -22.22 -1.11
CA GLN A 313 45.25 -22.35 -2.31
C GLN A 313 43.82 -21.96 -1.98
N ALA A 314 43.22 -21.15 -2.86
CA ALA A 314 41.89 -20.59 -2.62
C ALA A 314 40.96 -20.79 -3.82
N SER A 315 39.68 -21.02 -3.51
CA SER A 315 38.58 -20.99 -4.48
C SER A 315 37.55 -19.96 -4.04
N ALA A 316 36.81 -19.41 -4.98
CA ALA A 316 35.72 -18.46 -4.73
C ALA A 316 34.47 -18.82 -5.52
N TRP A 317 33.29 -18.54 -4.94
CA TRP A 317 32.00 -18.86 -5.53
C TRP A 317 30.98 -17.76 -5.25
N ALA A 318 30.44 -17.14 -6.30
CA ALA A 318 29.39 -16.13 -6.16
C ALA A 318 28.04 -16.82 -5.96
N SER A 319 27.26 -16.40 -4.95
CA SER A 319 25.90 -16.89 -4.73
C SER A 319 25.06 -16.78 -6.01
N PRO A 320 24.52 -17.89 -6.54
CA PRO A 320 23.70 -17.85 -7.76
C PRO A 320 22.26 -17.39 -7.45
N TYR A 321 21.85 -17.36 -6.18
CA TYR A 321 20.45 -17.25 -5.80
C TYR A 321 19.88 -15.84 -5.81
N GLY A 322 20.69 -14.81 -5.94
CA GLY A 322 20.19 -13.43 -6.01
C GLY A 322 21.21 -12.45 -5.48
N LEU A 323 20.86 -11.18 -5.60
CA LEU A 323 21.67 -10.08 -5.11
C LEU A 323 21.23 -9.72 -3.69
N LEU A 324 22.18 -9.27 -2.89
CA LEU A 324 21.93 -8.66 -1.60
C LEU A 324 21.59 -7.18 -1.80
N HIS A 325 20.44 -6.74 -1.30
CA HIS A 325 20.08 -5.34 -1.22
C HIS A 325 20.14 -4.89 0.24
N VAL A 326 20.92 -3.85 0.53
CA VAL A 326 20.93 -3.18 1.82
C VAL A 326 20.64 -1.71 1.57
N ASP A 327 19.55 -1.22 2.15
CA ASP A 327 19.09 0.15 2.00
C ASP A 327 18.82 0.73 3.39
N ASN A 328 19.61 1.72 3.77
CA ASN A 328 19.52 2.42 5.04
C ASN A 328 19.02 3.86 4.89
N THR A 329 18.56 4.24 3.70
CA THR A 329 18.21 5.60 3.36
C THR A 329 16.70 5.76 3.39
N PRO A 330 16.15 6.53 4.35
CA PRO A 330 14.73 6.86 4.33
C PRO A 330 14.28 7.52 3.02
N PRO A 331 13.07 7.21 2.54
CA PRO A 331 12.50 7.91 1.40
C PRO A 331 12.15 9.37 1.78
N THR A 332 11.98 10.23 0.78
CA THR A 332 11.46 11.58 1.03
C THR A 332 10.01 11.56 1.57
N PRO A 333 9.61 12.54 2.41
CA PRO A 333 8.24 12.64 2.88
C PRO A 333 7.24 12.87 1.76
N VAL A 334 5.98 12.48 1.98
CA VAL A 334 4.90 12.76 1.02
C VAL A 334 4.72 14.27 0.85
N SER A 335 4.33 14.69 -0.35
CA SER A 335 4.06 16.09 -0.67
C SER A 335 2.60 16.30 -1.08
N GLY A 336 2.14 17.54 -1.18
CA GLY A 336 0.76 17.84 -1.61
C GLY A 336 -0.32 17.25 -0.70
N LEU A 337 -0.01 17.05 0.59
CA LEU A 337 -0.96 16.50 1.56
C LEU A 337 -2.15 17.45 1.73
N VAL A 338 -3.33 16.97 1.38
CA VAL A 338 -4.59 17.70 1.47
C VAL A 338 -5.64 16.87 2.20
N SER A 339 -6.64 17.55 2.78
CA SER A 339 -7.75 16.90 3.48
C SER A 339 -9.10 17.42 3.01
N THR A 340 -10.11 16.55 3.00
CA THR A 340 -11.50 16.89 2.73
C THR A 340 -12.37 16.39 3.89
N PRO A 341 -13.15 17.27 4.55
CA PRO A 341 -13.95 16.88 5.70
C PRO A 341 -15.23 16.18 5.30
N PHE A 342 -15.69 15.30 6.18
CA PHE A 342 -16.98 14.63 6.15
C PHE A 342 -17.53 14.54 7.57
N ASP A 343 -18.79 14.14 7.67
CA ASP A 343 -19.42 13.88 8.97
C ASP A 343 -18.64 12.78 9.71
N GLY A 344 -18.03 13.15 10.84
CA GLY A 344 -17.25 12.28 11.70
C GLY A 344 -15.93 11.77 11.11
N ALA A 345 -15.47 12.35 9.99
CA ALA A 345 -14.33 11.81 9.25
C ALA A 345 -13.60 12.85 8.38
N VAL A 346 -12.41 12.48 7.91
CA VAL A 346 -11.69 13.20 6.84
C VAL A 346 -11.15 12.22 5.82
N VAL A 347 -11.09 12.65 4.56
CA VAL A 347 -10.38 11.94 3.49
C VAL A 347 -9.12 12.70 3.16
N LEU A 348 -8.00 11.99 3.13
CA LEU A 348 -6.66 12.49 2.86
C LEU A 348 -6.21 12.04 1.49
N ASN A 349 -5.51 12.92 0.79
CA ASN A 349 -4.80 12.59 -0.45
C ASN A 349 -3.43 13.26 -0.43
N TRP A 350 -2.44 12.63 -1.05
CA TRP A 350 -1.08 13.16 -1.16
C TRP A 350 -0.41 12.67 -2.44
N THR A 351 0.72 13.29 -2.78
CA THR A 351 1.58 12.88 -3.88
C THR A 351 2.63 11.92 -3.38
N THR A 352 2.74 10.76 -4.04
CA THR A 352 3.78 9.77 -3.80
C THR A 352 5.15 10.32 -4.20
N PRO A 353 6.19 10.14 -3.36
CA PRO A 353 7.58 10.38 -3.74
C PRO A 353 7.99 9.69 -5.06
N ALA A 354 9.07 10.15 -5.69
CA ALA A 354 9.56 9.54 -6.93
C ALA A 354 10.26 8.19 -6.67
N GLU A 355 10.75 8.02 -5.44
CA GLU A 355 11.30 6.79 -4.91
C GLU A 355 10.24 5.69 -4.82
N GLU A 356 10.71 4.46 -4.72
CA GLU A 356 9.84 3.30 -4.69
C GLU A 356 9.27 3.07 -3.28
N ILE A 357 7.98 3.35 -3.12
CA ILE A 357 7.29 3.27 -1.83
C ILE A 357 6.53 1.96 -1.70
N ALA A 358 6.77 1.22 -0.62
CA ALA A 358 6.06 0.00 -0.27
C ALA A 358 4.71 0.26 0.42
N GLY A 359 4.59 1.41 1.10
CA GLY A 359 3.34 1.86 1.70
C GLY A 359 3.50 3.10 2.56
N TYR A 360 2.47 3.40 3.35
CA TYR A 360 2.41 4.57 4.21
C TYR A 360 1.96 4.18 5.61
N ARG A 361 2.51 4.86 6.61
CA ARG A 361 1.98 4.86 7.98
C ARG A 361 1.29 6.18 8.24
N ILE A 362 0.08 6.13 8.77
CA ILE A 362 -0.70 7.30 9.14
C ILE A 362 -0.89 7.30 10.65
N GLU A 363 -0.73 8.46 11.27
CA GLU A 363 -0.92 8.69 12.70
C GLU A 363 -1.87 9.88 12.93
N VAL A 364 -2.87 9.73 13.80
CA VAL A 364 -3.75 10.83 14.26
C VAL A 364 -3.37 11.26 15.67
N ALA A 365 -3.21 12.56 15.91
CA ALA A 365 -2.89 13.14 17.21
C ALA A 365 -3.80 14.35 17.50
N ASP A 366 -4.09 14.61 18.78
CA ASP A 366 -4.95 15.73 19.17
C ASP A 366 -4.20 17.07 19.14
N THR A 367 -2.86 17.04 19.27
CA THR A 367 -1.99 18.23 19.21
C THR A 367 -0.85 18.01 18.22
N GLU A 368 -0.24 19.10 17.77
CA GLU A 368 0.81 19.08 16.74
C GLU A 368 2.00 18.21 17.14
N THR A 369 2.37 18.20 18.42
CA THR A 369 3.52 17.48 18.98
C THR A 369 3.15 16.30 19.90
N GLY A 370 1.86 16.09 20.17
CA GLY A 370 1.38 15.03 21.05
C GLY A 370 1.61 13.62 20.49
N ALA A 371 1.47 12.61 21.35
CA ALA A 371 1.44 11.22 20.92
C ALA A 371 0.24 10.96 20.02
N GLY A 372 0.41 10.18 18.95
CA GLY A 372 -0.73 9.74 18.17
C GLY A 372 -1.41 8.50 18.75
N ARG A 373 -2.70 8.39 18.45
CA ARG A 373 -3.59 7.35 18.97
C ARG A 373 -3.98 6.31 17.93
N ASP A 374 -4.11 6.70 16.66
CA ASP A 374 -4.55 5.81 15.58
C ASP A 374 -3.43 5.62 14.55
N VAL A 375 -2.83 4.42 14.51
CA VAL A 375 -1.78 4.06 13.56
C VAL A 375 -2.31 3.10 12.51
N ARG A 376 -2.22 3.47 11.23
CA ARG A 376 -2.69 2.65 10.11
C ARG A 376 -1.64 2.51 9.01
N ALA A 377 -1.49 1.30 8.47
CA ALA A 377 -0.75 1.05 7.24
C ALA A 377 -1.68 1.14 6.01
N VAL A 378 -1.24 1.83 4.96
CA VAL A 378 -2.00 2.04 3.73
C VAL A 378 -1.08 1.86 2.51
N ALA A 379 -1.55 1.19 1.46
CA ALA A 379 -0.76 0.95 0.25
C ALA A 379 -0.88 2.08 -0.79
N GLY A 380 -1.98 2.84 -0.77
CA GLY A 380 -2.27 3.90 -1.76
C GLY A 380 -2.01 5.32 -1.24
N SER A 381 -1.97 6.27 -2.16
CA SER A 381 -1.70 7.70 -1.92
C SER A 381 -2.91 8.50 -1.39
N GLY A 382 -3.74 7.84 -0.58
CA GLY A 382 -4.94 8.42 0.02
C GLY A 382 -5.55 7.48 1.06
N SER A 383 -6.26 8.06 2.03
CA SER A 383 -6.89 7.30 3.11
C SER A 383 -8.06 8.06 3.73
N ARG A 384 -9.05 7.32 4.21
CA ARG A 384 -10.14 7.85 5.04
C ARG A 384 -9.87 7.58 6.51
N ILE A 385 -10.02 8.62 7.32
CA ILE A 385 -9.90 8.60 8.78
C ILE A 385 -11.28 8.87 9.36
N ASP A 386 -11.87 7.86 10.00
CA ASP A 386 -13.17 7.93 10.66
C ASP A 386 -13.02 8.09 12.18
N GLY A 387 -14.13 8.33 12.88
CA GLY A 387 -14.15 8.44 14.35
C GLY A 387 -13.61 9.77 14.89
N LEU A 388 -13.60 10.81 14.04
CA LEU A 388 -13.27 12.17 14.45
C LEU A 388 -14.53 12.87 14.97
N VAL A 389 -14.36 13.78 15.93
CA VAL A 389 -15.45 14.64 16.39
C VAL A 389 -15.55 15.84 15.44
N ASN A 390 -16.75 16.13 14.94
CA ASN A 390 -16.94 17.27 14.05
C ASN A 390 -16.58 18.58 14.75
N PHE A 391 -16.00 19.51 13.99
CA PHE A 391 -15.57 20.83 14.45
C PHE A 391 -14.48 20.84 15.53
N GLU A 392 -13.93 19.68 15.89
CA GLU A 392 -12.72 19.58 16.70
C GLU A 392 -11.50 19.40 15.80
N ALA A 393 -10.43 20.11 16.13
CA ALA A 393 -9.19 20.04 15.37
C ALA A 393 -8.38 18.81 15.78
N ALA A 394 -7.82 18.13 14.79
CA ALA A 394 -6.84 17.07 14.97
C ALA A 394 -5.65 17.29 14.05
N TRP A 395 -4.56 16.58 14.31
CA TRP A 395 -3.38 16.54 13.46
C TRP A 395 -3.24 15.15 12.86
N VAL A 396 -3.02 15.10 11.54
CA VAL A 396 -2.69 13.85 10.87
C VAL A 396 -1.27 13.93 10.36
N ARG A 397 -0.50 12.86 10.61
CA ARG A 397 0.87 12.67 10.16
C ARG A 397 0.94 11.49 9.22
N VAL A 398 1.63 11.66 8.10
CA VAL A 398 1.82 10.64 7.07
C VAL A 398 3.32 10.42 6.88
N PHE A 399 3.72 9.16 6.92
CA PHE A 399 5.09 8.70 6.74
C PHE A 399 5.14 7.76 5.54
N ALA A 400 6.09 7.95 4.63
CA ALA A 400 6.34 7.03 3.53
C ALA A 400 7.29 5.92 3.99
N LEU A 401 7.02 4.69 3.54
CA LEU A 401 7.81 3.50 3.83
C LEU A 401 8.36 2.92 2.53
N ASP A 402 9.67 2.77 2.41
CA ASP A 402 10.29 2.10 1.26
C ASP A 402 10.21 0.56 1.37
N ARG A 403 10.80 -0.16 0.40
CA ARG A 403 10.85 -1.64 0.41
C ARG A 403 11.69 -2.24 1.54
N ALA A 404 12.68 -1.52 2.06
CA ALA A 404 13.46 -1.93 3.23
C ALA A 404 12.71 -1.65 4.55
N GLY A 405 11.62 -0.90 4.47
CA GLY A 405 10.83 -0.40 5.58
C GLY A 405 11.50 0.78 6.28
N ASN A 406 12.40 1.53 5.65
CA ASN A 406 12.83 2.81 6.20
C ASN A 406 11.67 3.81 6.10
N GLU A 407 11.59 4.67 7.11
CA GLU A 407 10.49 5.60 7.27
C GLU A 407 10.96 7.02 7.03
N SER A 408 10.25 7.76 6.16
CA SER A 408 10.52 9.17 5.91
C SER A 408 10.33 10.03 7.17
N ASP A 409 10.80 11.28 7.12
CA ASP A 409 10.29 12.30 8.02
C ASP A 409 8.76 12.46 7.85
N ARG A 410 8.09 13.02 8.86
CA ARG A 410 6.64 13.18 8.84
C ARG A 410 6.20 14.34 7.95
N ALA A 411 5.26 14.09 7.05
CA ALA A 411 4.38 15.14 6.53
C ALA A 411 3.19 15.27 7.47
N GLN A 412 2.75 16.50 7.79
CA GLN A 412 1.65 16.70 8.73
C GLN A 412 0.69 17.79 8.26
N ILE A 413 -0.59 17.64 8.62
CA ILE A 413 -1.66 18.58 8.31
C ILE A 413 -2.62 18.68 9.50
N ARG A 414 -3.09 19.90 9.79
CA ARG A 414 -4.20 20.13 10.72
C ARG A 414 -5.51 19.87 10.00
N VAL A 415 -6.35 19.00 10.54
CA VAL A 415 -7.63 18.59 9.97
C VAL A 415 -8.77 18.86 10.96
N MET A 416 -9.99 18.85 10.45
CA MET A 416 -11.22 18.99 11.23
C MET A 416 -12.31 18.25 10.47
N ALA A 417 -13.00 17.32 11.13
CA ALA A 417 -14.18 16.70 10.53
C ALA A 417 -15.35 17.70 10.50
N ALA A 418 -16.20 17.64 9.49
CA ALA A 418 -17.37 18.50 9.38
C ALA A 418 -18.40 17.90 8.41
N PRO A 419 -19.72 18.04 8.67
CA PRO A 419 -20.76 17.42 7.83
C PRO A 419 -20.84 17.95 6.39
N ASP A 420 -20.20 19.08 6.07
CA ASP A 420 -20.19 19.65 4.72
C ASP A 420 -18.75 19.65 4.14
N PRO A 421 -18.47 18.92 3.04
CA PRO A 421 -17.13 18.84 2.48
C PRO A 421 -16.59 20.19 1.99
N ARG A 422 -17.46 21.18 1.75
CA ARG A 422 -17.06 22.53 1.31
C ARG A 422 -16.31 23.31 2.39
N PHE A 423 -16.29 22.84 3.64
CA PHE A 423 -15.37 23.36 4.66
C PHE A 423 -13.89 23.27 4.23
N ALA A 424 -13.50 22.34 3.35
CA ALA A 424 -12.14 22.24 2.81
C ALA A 424 -11.70 23.48 2.01
N THR A 425 -12.64 24.12 1.32
CA THR A 425 -12.38 25.23 0.40
C THR A 425 -12.92 26.57 0.91
N ALA A 426 -13.57 26.57 2.08
CA ALA A 426 -14.22 27.76 2.61
C ALA A 426 -13.19 28.79 3.09
N THR A 427 -13.39 30.06 2.69
CA THR A 427 -12.58 31.18 3.17
C THR A 427 -13.11 31.70 4.50
N ALA A 428 -12.22 32.05 5.42
CA ALA A 428 -12.63 32.63 6.70
C ALA A 428 -13.24 34.02 6.48
N ALA A 429 -14.44 34.24 7.04
CA ALA A 429 -15.07 35.55 7.03
C ALA A 429 -14.25 36.55 7.87
N PRO A 430 -14.17 37.83 7.45
CA PRO A 430 -13.67 38.89 8.32
C PRO A 430 -14.61 39.07 9.51
N ARG A 431 -14.09 39.53 10.65
CA ARG A 431 -14.89 39.76 11.87
C ARG A 431 -16.05 40.72 11.62
N THR A 432 -15.81 41.83 10.94
CA THR A 432 -16.88 42.70 10.46
C THR A 432 -17.38 42.17 9.12
N LEU A 433 -18.62 41.70 9.06
CA LEU A 433 -19.18 41.09 7.87
C LEU A 433 -19.32 42.14 6.75
N PRO A 434 -18.88 41.84 5.52
CA PRO A 434 -19.01 42.74 4.39
C PRO A 434 -20.47 42.79 3.92
N THR A 435 -20.84 43.87 3.25
CA THR A 435 -22.19 44.06 2.70
C THR A 435 -22.58 43.00 1.66
N SER A 436 -21.61 42.26 1.10
CA SER A 436 -21.85 41.13 0.20
C SER A 436 -20.88 39.99 0.48
N LEU A 437 -21.43 38.80 0.72
CA LEU A 437 -20.70 37.54 0.85
C LEU A 437 -20.76 36.79 -0.49
N THR A 438 -19.60 36.36 -0.98
CA THR A 438 -19.41 35.68 -2.26
C THR A 438 -18.50 34.46 -2.10
N GLY A 439 -18.69 33.44 -2.95
CA GLY A 439 -17.95 32.18 -2.85
C GLY A 439 -18.39 31.33 -1.66
N VAL A 440 -17.52 30.41 -1.22
CA VAL A 440 -17.75 29.59 -0.02
C VAL A 440 -17.08 30.26 1.17
N VAL A 441 -17.88 30.74 2.12
CA VAL A 441 -17.42 31.50 3.28
C VAL A 441 -17.72 30.72 4.56
N ARG A 442 -16.78 30.73 5.50
CA ARG A 442 -16.89 30.09 6.82
C ARG A 442 -16.81 31.13 7.93
N LEU A 443 -17.74 31.05 8.87
CA LEU A 443 -17.65 31.72 10.17
C LEU A 443 -17.27 30.67 11.21
N SER A 444 -16.16 30.90 11.92
CA SER A 444 -15.62 29.97 12.91
C SER A 444 -15.76 30.48 14.34
N ARG A 445 -15.75 29.57 15.31
CA ARG A 445 -15.81 29.94 16.73
C ARG A 445 -14.62 30.84 17.14
N GLU A 446 -13.43 30.57 16.60
CA GLU A 446 -12.22 31.36 16.83
C GLU A 446 -12.33 32.80 16.30
N GLY A 447 -13.11 33.01 15.24
CA GLY A 447 -13.37 34.33 14.66
C GLY A 447 -14.38 35.17 15.44
N SER A 448 -15.12 34.57 16.38
CA SER A 448 -16.20 35.25 17.11
C SER A 448 -15.70 36.32 18.08
N PRO A 449 -16.49 37.38 18.36
CA PRO A 449 -17.77 37.69 17.72
C PRO A 449 -17.59 38.27 16.29
N TYR A 450 -18.56 37.97 15.43
CA TYR A 450 -18.72 38.62 14.13
C TYR A 450 -19.67 39.81 14.26
N PHE A 451 -19.40 40.90 13.55
CA PHE A 451 -20.18 42.13 13.60
C PHE A 451 -20.91 42.35 12.29
N LEU A 452 -22.24 42.36 12.36
CA LEU A 452 -23.12 42.75 11.27
C LEU A 452 -23.47 44.23 11.45
N THR A 453 -22.59 45.11 10.97
CA THR A 453 -22.68 46.57 11.20
C THR A 453 -23.58 47.28 10.19
N ALA A 454 -23.78 46.69 9.02
CA ALA A 454 -24.68 47.14 7.95
C ALA A 454 -25.35 45.93 7.29
N SER A 455 -26.46 46.15 6.59
CA SER A 455 -27.16 45.08 5.89
C SER A 455 -26.22 44.37 4.90
N SER A 456 -26.15 43.06 5.04
CA SER A 456 -25.28 42.19 4.27
C SER A 456 -26.11 41.19 3.47
N ARG A 457 -25.61 40.75 2.33
CA ARG A 457 -26.29 39.74 1.50
C ARG A 457 -25.39 38.55 1.22
N ILE A 458 -25.95 37.35 1.30
CA ILE A 458 -25.37 36.14 0.73
C ILE A 458 -25.77 36.12 -0.75
N SER A 459 -24.79 36.27 -1.65
CA SER A 459 -25.05 36.29 -3.09
C SER A 459 -25.64 34.96 -3.57
N PRO A 460 -26.40 34.92 -4.69
CA PRO A 460 -27.07 33.70 -5.17
C PRO A 460 -26.17 32.48 -5.40
N SER A 461 -24.89 32.69 -5.72
CA SER A 461 -23.88 31.64 -5.93
C SER A 461 -22.99 31.39 -4.71
N ALA A 462 -23.23 32.08 -3.59
CA ALA A 462 -22.43 31.97 -2.40
C ALA A 462 -22.98 30.90 -1.45
N THR A 463 -22.09 30.28 -0.69
CA THR A 463 -22.41 29.35 0.41
C THR A 463 -21.80 29.91 1.68
N VAL A 464 -22.61 30.11 2.71
CA VAL A 464 -22.11 30.49 4.04
C VAL A 464 -22.29 29.32 5.00
N LEU A 465 -21.19 28.90 5.62
CA LEU A 465 -21.14 27.84 6.63
C LEU A 465 -20.79 28.46 7.99
N ILE A 466 -21.64 28.26 8.99
CA ILE A 466 -21.46 28.85 10.33
C ILE A 466 -21.29 27.72 11.35
N GLU A 467 -20.12 27.66 11.97
CA GLU A 467 -19.76 26.64 12.94
C GLU A 467 -20.58 26.69 14.25
N PRO A 468 -20.60 25.58 15.03
CA PRO A 468 -21.17 25.61 16.37
C PRO A 468 -20.47 26.66 17.26
N GLY A 469 -21.26 27.33 18.10
CA GLY A 469 -20.76 28.28 19.09
C GLY A 469 -20.32 29.65 18.53
N VAL A 470 -20.58 29.94 17.25
CA VAL A 470 -20.33 31.27 16.68
C VAL A 470 -21.23 32.31 17.33
N SER A 471 -20.66 33.49 17.64
CA SER A 471 -21.42 34.65 18.13
C SER A 471 -21.46 35.76 17.08
N ILE A 472 -22.65 36.35 16.86
CA ILE A 472 -22.89 37.44 15.91
C ILE A 472 -23.56 38.61 16.62
N GLU A 473 -22.95 39.79 16.54
CA GLU A 473 -23.50 41.04 17.03
C GLU A 473 -24.09 41.87 15.89
N VAL A 474 -25.36 42.26 16.03
CA VAL A 474 -26.13 42.91 14.98
C VAL A 474 -26.40 44.37 15.35
N SER A 475 -26.04 45.30 14.46
CA SER A 475 -26.43 46.72 14.61
C SER A 475 -27.94 46.90 14.44
N PRO A 476 -28.57 47.92 15.05
CA PRO A 476 -30.03 48.05 15.09
C PRO A 476 -30.77 47.98 13.75
N LYS A 477 -30.14 48.47 12.66
CA LYS A 477 -30.73 48.51 11.30
C LYS A 477 -30.09 47.53 10.32
N ALA A 478 -29.21 46.64 10.79
CA ALA A 478 -28.53 45.69 9.94
C ALA A 478 -29.32 44.36 9.88
N GLU A 479 -29.27 43.70 8.74
CA GLU A 479 -29.88 42.38 8.50
C GLU A 479 -29.01 41.57 7.54
N LEU A 480 -29.17 40.26 7.54
CA LEU A 480 -28.50 39.33 6.63
C LEU A 480 -29.53 38.73 5.66
N THR A 481 -29.48 39.19 4.41
CA THR A 481 -30.35 38.69 3.34
C THR A 481 -29.74 37.47 2.67
N VAL A 482 -30.45 36.35 2.67
CA VAL A 482 -29.98 35.07 2.13
C VAL A 482 -30.57 34.85 0.74
N MET A 483 -29.76 35.03 -0.31
CA MET A 483 -30.13 34.70 -1.70
C MET A 483 -29.45 33.44 -2.22
N GLY A 484 -28.35 33.01 -1.60
CA GLY A 484 -27.61 31.77 -1.90
C GLY A 484 -27.86 30.67 -0.86
N GLU A 485 -26.83 29.90 -0.52
CA GLU A 485 -26.90 28.87 0.52
C GLU A 485 -26.43 29.39 1.88
N LEU A 486 -27.10 28.95 2.94
CA LEU A 486 -26.71 29.19 4.33
C LEU A 486 -26.87 27.89 5.11
N ARG A 487 -25.83 27.47 5.82
CA ARG A 487 -25.89 26.36 6.77
C ARG A 487 -25.31 26.78 8.11
N THR A 488 -26.09 26.65 9.17
CA THR A 488 -25.61 26.80 10.55
C THR A 488 -25.52 25.43 11.21
N PHE A 489 -24.50 25.23 12.03
CA PHE A 489 -24.22 23.96 12.69
C PHE A 489 -24.27 24.11 14.22
N GLY A 490 -25.13 24.98 14.75
CA GLY A 490 -25.28 25.14 16.19
C GLY A 490 -25.77 23.86 16.85
N THR A 491 -25.37 23.64 18.09
CA THR A 491 -25.84 22.54 18.94
C THR A 491 -26.45 23.09 20.22
N ALA A 492 -27.09 22.24 21.03
CA ALA A 492 -27.61 22.64 22.34
C ALA A 492 -26.50 23.21 23.26
N ASP A 493 -25.31 22.61 23.24
CA ASP A 493 -24.17 23.02 24.06
C ASP A 493 -23.38 24.19 23.45
N ALA A 494 -23.44 24.35 22.12
CA ALA A 494 -22.72 25.38 21.37
C ALA A 494 -23.64 26.00 20.29
N PRO A 495 -24.66 26.79 20.68
CA PRO A 495 -25.57 27.41 19.72
C PRO A 495 -24.87 28.52 18.94
N VAL A 496 -25.31 28.74 17.70
CA VAL A 496 -24.98 29.98 16.96
C VAL A 496 -25.79 31.11 17.60
N SER A 497 -25.13 32.02 18.28
CA SER A 497 -25.78 33.05 19.11
C SER A 497 -25.81 34.39 18.38
N VAL A 498 -26.97 35.04 18.40
CA VAL A 498 -27.20 36.34 17.76
C VAL A 498 -27.82 37.31 18.76
N SER A 499 -27.15 38.45 18.94
CA SER A 499 -27.58 39.51 19.86
C SER A 499 -27.36 40.89 19.24
N GLY A 500 -28.02 41.91 19.76
CA GLY A 500 -27.77 43.28 19.31
C GLY A 500 -26.44 43.82 19.83
N ALA A 501 -25.81 44.69 19.03
CA ALA A 501 -24.55 45.33 19.37
C ALA A 501 -24.65 46.07 20.71
N GLY A 502 -23.66 45.86 21.59
CA GLY A 502 -23.62 46.49 22.92
C GLY A 502 -24.77 46.07 23.86
N GLY A 503 -25.45 44.95 23.59
CA GLY A 503 -26.59 44.48 24.37
C GLY A 503 -27.91 45.20 24.08
N GLY A 504 -27.96 46.01 23.02
CA GLY A 504 -29.19 46.65 22.54
C GLY A 504 -30.11 45.69 21.77
N GLY A 505 -31.30 46.17 21.41
CA GLY A 505 -32.19 45.48 20.46
C GLY A 505 -31.82 45.77 19.01
N PHE A 506 -32.28 44.93 18.08
CA PHE A 506 -32.09 45.11 16.64
C PHE A 506 -33.35 44.73 15.86
N ASP A 507 -33.57 45.32 14.69
CA ASP A 507 -34.84 45.21 13.96
C ASP A 507 -35.07 43.78 13.42
N ALA A 508 -34.07 43.19 12.76
CA ALA A 508 -34.16 41.86 12.16
C ALA A 508 -32.80 41.17 12.03
N PHE A 509 -32.77 39.85 11.84
CA PHE A 509 -31.52 39.13 11.54
C PHE A 509 -31.53 38.45 10.16
N LEU A 510 -32.30 37.37 9.96
CA LEU A 510 -32.29 36.64 8.69
C LEU A 510 -33.48 37.03 7.81
N VAL A 511 -33.20 37.42 6.57
CA VAL A 511 -34.21 37.58 5.50
C VAL A 511 -33.94 36.55 4.40
N ILE A 512 -34.68 35.45 4.41
CA ILE A 512 -34.49 34.31 3.50
C ILE A 512 -35.29 34.52 2.22
N GLN A 513 -34.58 34.61 1.10
CA GLN A 513 -35.09 34.83 -0.26
C GLN A 513 -34.33 33.94 -1.25
N SER A 514 -34.16 32.66 -0.92
CA SER A 514 -33.33 31.74 -1.68
C SER A 514 -34.11 30.53 -2.17
N GLY A 515 -33.89 30.12 -3.42
CA GLY A 515 -34.30 28.82 -3.94
C GLY A 515 -33.27 27.71 -3.73
N GLN A 516 -32.12 28.04 -3.13
CA GLN A 516 -31.05 27.09 -2.80
C GLN A 516 -31.26 26.47 -1.42
N ASN A 517 -30.37 25.54 -1.04
CA ASN A 517 -30.42 24.90 0.26
C ASN A 517 -30.12 25.91 1.39
N VAL A 518 -31.05 26.08 2.32
CA VAL A 518 -30.89 26.90 3.52
C VAL A 518 -31.28 26.06 4.73
N GLU A 519 -30.30 25.82 5.60
CA GLU A 519 -30.45 24.99 6.79
C GLU A 519 -29.97 25.78 8.02
N VAL A 520 -30.90 26.12 8.90
CA VAL A 520 -30.64 26.88 10.12
C VAL A 520 -30.80 25.93 11.30
N ALA A 521 -29.73 25.23 11.69
CA ALA A 521 -29.69 24.38 12.88
C ALA A 521 -29.01 25.09 14.06
N GLY A 522 -29.62 25.01 15.25
CA GLY A 522 -29.01 25.47 16.50
C GLY A 522 -28.82 26.98 16.61
N LEU A 523 -29.68 27.78 15.98
CA LEU A 523 -29.62 29.24 16.05
C LEU A 523 -30.33 29.73 17.32
N ARG A 524 -29.69 30.64 18.05
CA ARG A 524 -30.28 31.34 19.19
C ARG A 524 -30.32 32.84 18.93
N VAL A 525 -31.51 33.42 18.86
CA VAL A 525 -31.71 34.85 18.64
C VAL A 525 -32.49 35.43 19.82
N ASP A 526 -31.95 36.49 20.40
CA ASP A 526 -32.52 37.11 21.61
C ASP A 526 -32.75 38.61 21.41
N GLY A 527 -33.99 39.07 21.63
CA GLY A 527 -34.32 40.50 21.67
C GLY A 527 -34.46 41.20 20.30
N ALA A 528 -34.50 40.44 19.21
CA ALA A 528 -34.74 40.98 17.86
C ALA A 528 -36.18 41.50 17.69
N GLY A 529 -36.41 42.45 16.79
CA GLY A 529 -37.75 42.80 16.33
C GLY A 529 -38.42 41.62 15.63
N ILE A 530 -37.83 41.20 14.51
CA ILE A 530 -38.20 40.02 13.73
C ILE A 530 -36.94 39.18 13.45
N PRO A 531 -36.64 38.15 14.28
CA PRO A 531 -35.47 37.30 14.11
C PRO A 531 -35.30 36.74 12.70
N ILE A 532 -36.35 36.16 12.13
CA ILE A 532 -36.31 35.47 10.84
C ILE A 532 -37.53 35.84 9.99
N GLN A 533 -37.29 36.18 8.73
CA GLN A 533 -38.30 36.37 7.69
C GLN A 533 -38.03 35.40 6.54
N VAL A 534 -39.01 34.56 6.19
CA VAL A 534 -38.95 33.66 5.03
C VAL A 534 -39.88 34.20 3.95
N ARG A 535 -39.29 34.79 2.90
CA ARG A 535 -40.03 35.41 1.80
C ARG A 535 -40.14 34.52 0.56
N ALA A 536 -39.22 33.55 0.41
CA ALA A 536 -39.24 32.54 -0.64
C ALA A 536 -38.39 31.31 -0.23
N GLY A 537 -38.58 30.19 -0.92
CA GLY A 537 -37.79 28.97 -0.74
C GLY A 537 -38.41 27.95 0.20
N ALA A 538 -37.63 26.91 0.51
CA ALA A 538 -38.00 25.84 1.42
C ALA A 538 -36.88 25.60 2.47
N PRO A 539 -36.55 26.60 3.30
CA PRO A 539 -35.51 26.44 4.30
C PRO A 539 -35.93 25.46 5.39
N VAL A 540 -34.96 24.78 5.99
CA VAL A 540 -35.15 23.97 7.21
C VAL A 540 -34.62 24.78 8.38
N ILE A 541 -35.46 25.08 9.36
CA ILE A 541 -35.11 25.75 10.60
C ILE A 541 -35.33 24.75 11.72
N ARG A 542 -34.27 24.33 12.40
CA ARG A 542 -34.34 23.27 13.40
C ARG A 542 -33.53 23.55 14.65
N ASP A 543 -33.96 22.96 15.76
CA ASP A 543 -33.25 22.97 17.04
C ASP A 543 -32.84 24.40 17.47
N SER A 544 -33.67 25.39 17.14
CA SER A 544 -33.37 26.82 17.26
C SER A 544 -34.26 27.50 18.30
N SER A 545 -33.79 28.57 18.93
CA SER A 545 -34.50 29.31 19.97
C SER A 545 -34.62 30.78 19.60
N LEU A 546 -35.86 31.24 19.39
CA LEU A 546 -36.20 32.63 19.05
C LEU A 546 -36.95 33.23 20.23
N VAL A 547 -36.25 34.05 21.03
CA VAL A 547 -36.75 34.50 22.33
C VAL A 547 -36.85 36.02 22.44
N ARG A 548 -37.86 36.48 23.18
CA ARG A 548 -38.09 37.89 23.53
C ARG A 548 -38.18 38.80 22.30
N SER A 549 -38.84 38.32 21.25
CA SER A 549 -38.99 39.11 20.01
C SER A 549 -39.90 40.33 20.25
N GLN A 550 -39.47 41.51 19.79
CA GLN A 550 -40.21 42.76 20.01
C GLN A 550 -41.47 42.85 19.16
N PHE A 551 -41.54 42.09 18.07
CA PHE A 551 -42.72 41.93 17.21
C PHE A 551 -43.03 40.44 16.99
N ASN A 552 -42.83 39.92 15.78
CA ASN A 552 -43.06 38.52 15.44
C ASN A 552 -41.74 37.74 15.53
N ALA A 553 -41.75 36.51 16.06
CA ALA A 553 -40.51 35.72 16.06
C ALA A 553 -40.14 35.17 14.67
N LEU A 554 -41.16 34.80 13.88
CA LEU A 554 -41.00 34.30 12.51
C LEU A 554 -42.10 34.84 11.60
N VAL A 555 -41.72 35.39 10.45
CA VAL A 555 -42.65 35.85 9.40
C VAL A 555 -42.44 34.99 8.15
N ILE A 556 -43.50 34.35 7.65
CA ILE A 556 -43.45 33.45 6.50
C ILE A 556 -44.43 33.94 5.45
N GLY A 557 -43.96 34.27 4.25
CA GLY A 557 -44.80 34.87 3.21
C GLY A 557 -44.56 34.31 1.81
N GLY A 558 -45.25 34.90 0.84
CA GLY A 558 -45.11 34.54 -0.58
C GLY A 558 -45.60 33.12 -0.85
N ALA A 559 -44.76 32.31 -1.51
CA ALA A 559 -45.02 30.90 -1.79
C ALA A 559 -44.01 29.97 -1.05
N ALA A 560 -43.48 30.44 0.09
CA ALA A 560 -42.46 29.72 0.84
C ALA A 560 -43.01 28.43 1.49
N ARG A 561 -42.15 27.43 1.61
CA ARG A 561 -42.47 26.10 2.16
C ARG A 561 -41.44 25.66 3.22
N PRO A 562 -41.20 26.46 4.27
CA PRO A 562 -40.18 26.11 5.26
C PRO A 562 -40.62 24.91 6.11
N VAL A 563 -39.65 24.15 6.60
CA VAL A 563 -39.84 23.18 7.68
C VAL A 563 -39.28 23.80 8.95
N ILE A 564 -40.11 23.95 9.98
CA ILE A 564 -39.71 24.46 11.29
C ILE A 564 -39.93 23.35 12.30
N GLU A 565 -38.85 22.85 12.90
CA GLU A 565 -38.91 21.69 13.79
C GLU A 565 -38.05 21.81 15.04
N ASN A 566 -38.53 21.27 16.16
CA ASN A 566 -37.81 21.27 17.44
C ASN A 566 -37.33 22.67 17.88
N CYS A 567 -38.05 23.72 17.47
CA CYS A 567 -37.70 25.08 17.82
C CYS A 567 -38.46 25.57 19.06
N GLU A 568 -37.84 26.45 19.82
CA GLU A 568 -38.48 27.23 20.87
C GLU A 568 -38.79 28.63 20.35
N ILE A 569 -40.06 29.01 20.45
CA ILE A 569 -40.56 30.33 20.01
C ILE A 569 -41.24 30.95 21.22
N ALA A 570 -40.53 31.89 21.88
CA ALA A 570 -40.96 32.36 23.19
C ALA A 570 -40.92 33.88 23.37
N GLY A 571 -41.95 34.41 24.03
CA GLY A 571 -41.98 35.83 24.44
C GLY A 571 -42.08 36.83 23.30
N ALA A 572 -42.64 36.45 22.15
CA ALA A 572 -42.94 37.38 21.07
C ALA A 572 -44.09 38.31 21.46
N ARG A 573 -43.98 39.62 21.16
CA ARG A 573 -44.96 40.66 21.56
C ARG A 573 -46.04 40.97 20.52
N ALA A 574 -46.05 40.28 19.38
CA ALA A 574 -47.15 40.33 18.42
C ALA A 574 -47.62 38.92 18.02
N SER A 575 -46.72 38.11 17.48
CA SER A 575 -47.00 36.69 17.24
C SER A 575 -45.75 35.84 17.31
N GLY A 576 -45.89 34.59 17.77
CA GLY A 576 -44.80 33.63 17.61
C GLY A 576 -44.47 33.46 16.13
N VAL A 577 -45.44 33.01 15.34
CA VAL A 577 -45.31 32.82 13.89
C VAL A 577 -46.47 33.51 13.17
N ILE A 578 -46.17 34.25 12.11
CA ILE A 578 -47.17 34.75 11.16
C ILE A 578 -46.92 34.15 9.78
N VAL A 579 -47.99 33.69 9.14
CA VAL A 579 -47.97 33.06 7.82
C VAL A 579 -48.92 33.81 6.89
N GLU A 580 -48.43 34.20 5.71
CA GLU A 580 -49.17 35.09 4.80
C GLU A 580 -49.12 34.57 3.35
N GLY A 581 -50.12 34.96 2.56
CA GLY A 581 -50.16 34.71 1.12
C GLY A 581 -50.44 33.26 0.74
N GLN A 582 -49.49 32.60 0.08
CA GLN A 582 -49.57 31.21 -0.38
C GLN A 582 -48.52 30.32 0.31
N ALA A 583 -47.96 30.77 1.44
CA ALA A 583 -46.98 30.00 2.18
C ALA A 583 -47.60 28.73 2.78
N GLN A 584 -46.82 27.65 2.79
CA GLN A 584 -47.22 26.34 3.30
C GLN A 584 -46.12 25.79 4.23
N PRO A 585 -45.95 26.36 5.43
CA PRO A 585 -44.95 25.87 6.37
C PRO A 585 -45.36 24.52 6.96
N VAL A 586 -44.36 23.71 7.31
CA VAL A 586 -44.54 22.53 8.18
C VAL A 586 -44.04 22.92 9.57
N LEU A 587 -44.92 22.87 10.56
CA LEU A 587 -44.60 23.17 11.96
C LEU A 587 -44.70 21.87 12.78
N ARG A 588 -43.57 21.31 13.22
CA ARG A 588 -43.59 20.08 14.02
C ARG A 588 -42.69 20.12 15.25
N ASN A 589 -43.18 19.56 16.36
CA ASN A 589 -42.42 19.42 17.61
C ASN A 589 -41.83 20.75 18.14
N ASN A 590 -42.43 21.89 17.80
CA ASN A 590 -42.00 23.18 18.30
C ASN A 590 -42.66 23.47 19.64
N ARG A 591 -42.03 24.34 20.44
CA ARG A 591 -42.56 24.83 21.71
C ARG A 591 -42.85 26.32 21.61
N PHE A 592 -44.12 26.70 21.70
CA PHE A 592 -44.57 28.08 21.74
C PHE A 592 -44.85 28.49 23.19
N VAL A 593 -44.15 29.51 23.69
CA VAL A 593 -44.24 29.90 25.11
C VAL A 593 -44.44 31.41 25.27
N SER A 594 -45.49 31.83 25.97
CA SER A 594 -45.75 33.22 26.34
C SER A 594 -45.66 34.22 25.17
N ASN A 595 -46.11 33.80 23.98
CA ASN A 595 -46.25 34.72 22.85
C ASN A 595 -47.61 35.42 22.93
N GLU A 596 -47.62 36.73 22.79
CA GLU A 596 -48.81 37.54 22.95
C GLU A 596 -49.02 38.49 21.75
N PRO A 597 -50.27 38.71 21.29
CA PRO A 597 -51.47 37.97 21.67
C PRO A 597 -51.53 36.54 21.10
N PHE A 598 -50.80 36.21 20.03
CA PHE A 598 -50.97 34.94 19.31
C PHE A 598 -49.68 34.10 19.27
N HIS A 599 -49.78 32.79 19.50
CA HIS A 599 -48.73 31.86 19.16
C HIS A 599 -48.53 31.73 17.65
N LEU A 600 -49.63 31.63 16.90
CA LEU A 600 -49.62 31.47 15.45
C LEU A 600 -50.78 32.26 14.82
N GLN A 601 -50.46 33.05 13.79
CA GLN A 601 -51.43 33.70 12.92
C GLN A 601 -51.29 33.14 11.49
N ASN A 602 -52.37 32.56 10.97
CA ASN A 602 -52.44 32.07 9.60
C ASN A 602 -53.33 32.99 8.73
N GLY A 603 -52.69 33.85 7.95
CA GLY A 603 -53.28 34.58 6.83
C GLY A 603 -52.95 33.95 5.47
N SER A 604 -52.45 32.71 5.42
CA SER A 604 -52.28 31.97 4.18
C SER A 604 -53.63 31.48 3.63
N THR A 605 -53.66 31.24 2.33
CA THR A 605 -54.77 30.56 1.64
C THR A 605 -54.87 29.07 1.95
N TYR A 606 -53.87 28.50 2.64
CA TYR A 606 -53.83 27.09 3.01
C TYR A 606 -53.99 26.90 4.52
N GLN A 607 -54.71 25.85 4.91
CA GLN A 607 -54.73 25.40 6.31
C GLN A 607 -53.33 24.96 6.75
N ILE A 608 -52.96 25.32 7.98
CA ILE A 608 -51.70 24.88 8.60
C ILE A 608 -51.98 23.79 9.62
N ASP A 609 -51.28 22.67 9.52
CA ASP A 609 -51.27 21.63 10.54
C ASP A 609 -50.16 21.91 11.56
N ALA A 610 -50.57 22.17 12.79
CA ALA A 610 -49.70 22.50 13.91
C ALA A 610 -49.94 21.58 15.14
N ARG A 611 -50.65 20.44 14.97
CA ARG A 611 -51.04 19.52 16.06
C ARG A 611 -49.89 18.84 16.80
N THR A 612 -48.69 18.84 16.21
CA THR A 612 -47.50 18.22 16.81
C THR A 612 -46.67 19.21 17.63
N ASN A 613 -47.14 20.44 17.79
CA ASN A 613 -46.46 21.48 18.57
C ASN A 613 -47.05 21.54 19.99
N THR A 614 -46.29 22.15 20.89
CA THR A 614 -46.68 22.38 22.28
C THR A 614 -46.88 23.88 22.52
N TRP A 615 -47.88 24.21 23.34
CA TRP A 615 -48.38 25.57 23.48
C TRP A 615 -48.52 25.94 24.96
N GLU A 616 -47.97 27.07 25.33
CA GLU A 616 -48.06 27.64 26.67
C GLU A 616 -48.28 29.16 26.54
N PRO A 617 -49.48 29.71 26.84
CA PRO A 617 -50.73 29.01 27.19
C PRO A 617 -51.27 28.07 26.11
N GLU A 618 -52.24 27.22 26.46
CA GLU A 618 -52.81 26.25 25.50
C GLU A 618 -53.36 26.92 24.23
N ALA A 619 -53.28 26.20 23.11
CA ALA A 619 -53.81 26.65 21.84
C ALA A 619 -55.35 26.79 21.89
N SER A 620 -55.86 27.94 21.47
CA SER A 620 -57.28 28.28 21.48
C SER A 620 -57.56 29.37 20.45
N ALA A 621 -58.84 29.71 20.23
CA ALA A 621 -59.23 30.85 19.39
C ALA A 621 -58.68 32.21 19.88
N MET A 622 -58.18 32.29 21.12
CA MET A 622 -57.54 33.48 21.67
C MET A 622 -56.05 33.54 21.39
N THR A 623 -55.39 32.38 21.21
CA THR A 623 -53.94 32.26 21.05
C THR A 623 -53.53 31.84 19.63
N ILE A 624 -54.49 31.40 18.81
CA ILE A 624 -54.30 31.02 17.41
C ILE A 624 -55.34 31.78 16.56
N LEU A 625 -54.86 32.43 15.50
CA LEU A 625 -55.72 33.16 14.56
C LEU A 625 -55.63 32.55 13.16
N GLY A 626 -56.77 32.36 12.50
CA GLY A 626 -56.84 31.84 11.12
C GLY A 626 -57.08 30.33 11.03
N ASP A 627 -56.98 29.79 9.81
CA ASP A 627 -57.26 28.38 9.54
C ASP A 627 -56.08 27.47 9.94
N VAL A 628 -56.08 27.02 11.19
CA VAL A 628 -55.02 26.19 11.77
C VAL A 628 -55.63 24.98 12.46
N ALA A 629 -55.10 23.80 12.22
CA ALA A 629 -55.35 22.61 13.03
C ALA A 629 -54.30 22.53 14.14
N TYR A 630 -54.71 22.63 15.40
CA TYR A 630 -53.83 22.65 16.57
C TYR A 630 -54.30 21.72 17.69
#